data_AF-A0A520FB74-F1
#
_entry.id   AF-A0A520FB74-F1
#
_cell.length_a   1.000
_cell.length_b   1.000
_cell.length_c   1.000
_cell.angle_alpha   90.00
_cell.angle_beta   90.00
_cell.angle_gamma   90.00
#
_symmetry.space_group_name_H-M   'P 1'
#
loop_
_entity.id
_entity.type
_entity.pdbx_description
1 polymer ?
#
loop_
_entity_poly.entity_id
_entity_poly.type
_entity_poly.pdbx_seq_one_letter_code
_entity_poly.pdbx_strand_id
1 'polypeptide(L)'
;MSTATVSRYRPVEPAPVSSSDFKGTLHFLRLFLRRDRIALPLWILIFAFAPALYVASIADIYTCDAQLAEFAATTAASPAQIAMYGPIFNSTLGSVGVWKAGIYYTLIGLVVILTVIRHTRAEEETGRAELLDSTSVGRYAGLTAALTLAGGASVVTGILCAAALLARDLPVGGSVAFGTSLACSGLVFTAVAAVAAQVSTGARVARGIALTVLGVAFALRAVGDAGSGILSWFSPLGWALQIRPYADERWWVVVPSLVTAGVLTWVAYALLRRRDVGAGLIAERPGPVAAPPTLGGTFGLAWRMHRGTLAAWTAGLGLYGLLIGSAAKGVGGQVGDSQTIRDIIMRMGGSQSLEESFIGYAFTMLAIAAAAYAISASLRLYSEENAQRLEPVTAGSVGRVHWASSHILFALLGPAVAMVVAGVAAGLTYGASIGDVRGALPDVVGAALVQLPAIWMLAGVTVLLFGVIPRFTPVVWGVLVAFLLIFMIGSIAQFPQAVLDLEPFSHAPKLPGGQFAATPIVWLLLITAALIVVGVTAFRRRDLR
;
A
#
# COMPACT_ATOMS: atom_id res chain seq x y z
N MET A 1 59.65 26.40 18.31
CA MET A 1 58.19 26.55 18.16
C MET A 1 57.93 26.92 16.70
N SER A 2 57.38 26.01 15.91
CA SER A 2 56.97 26.29 14.52
C SER A 2 55.45 26.29 14.49
N THR A 3 54.86 27.48 14.37
CA THR A 3 53.43 27.68 14.21
C THR A 3 53.03 27.26 12.80
N ALA A 4 52.49 26.06 12.65
CA ALA A 4 51.81 25.63 11.44
C ALA A 4 50.49 26.40 11.30
N THR A 5 50.43 27.32 10.35
CA THR A 5 49.21 27.98 9.92
C THR A 5 48.35 26.97 9.16
N VAL A 6 47.29 26.47 9.81
CA VAL A 6 46.23 25.70 9.15
C VAL A 6 45.63 26.58 8.06
N SER A 7 45.81 26.21 6.79
CA SER A 7 45.18 26.93 5.69
C SER A 7 43.66 26.83 5.87
N ARG A 8 42.98 27.98 5.87
CA ARG A 8 41.52 28.03 5.92
C ARG A 8 40.98 27.26 4.70
N TYR A 9 40.22 26.20 4.96
CA TYR A 9 39.46 25.48 3.94
C TYR A 9 38.60 26.48 3.16
N ARG A 10 39.00 26.79 1.92
CA ARG A 10 38.12 27.51 0.99
C ARG A 10 37.12 26.49 0.46
N PRO A 11 35.80 26.67 0.67
CA PRO A 11 34.82 25.84 0.00
C PRO A 11 35.02 26.02 -1.51
N VAL A 12 35.29 24.92 -2.21
CA VAL A 12 35.32 24.90 -3.67
C VAL A 12 33.95 25.34 -4.15
N GLU A 13 33.87 26.45 -4.90
CA GLU A 13 32.62 26.85 -5.53
C GLU A 13 32.17 25.73 -6.47
N PRO A 14 30.91 25.24 -6.34
CA PRO A 14 30.44 24.15 -7.17
C PRO A 14 30.45 24.61 -8.64
N ALA A 15 31.12 23.85 -9.49
CA ALA A 15 31.20 24.12 -10.92
C ALA A 15 29.81 24.38 -11.53
N PRO A 16 29.71 25.28 -12.54
CA PRO A 16 28.45 25.54 -13.23
C PRO A 16 27.93 24.25 -13.86
N VAL A 17 26.60 24.05 -13.80
CA VAL A 17 25.93 22.89 -14.40
C VAL A 17 26.16 22.89 -15.91
N SER A 18 26.63 21.78 -16.44
CA SER A 18 26.96 21.60 -17.86
C SER A 18 26.06 20.55 -18.51
N SER A 19 25.92 20.59 -19.84
CA SER A 19 25.16 19.57 -20.58
C SER A 19 25.72 18.16 -20.39
N SER A 20 27.02 18.03 -20.08
CA SER A 20 27.64 16.75 -19.75
C SER A 20 27.10 16.14 -18.45
N ASP A 21 26.55 16.92 -17.52
CA ASP A 21 26.00 16.41 -16.26
C ASP A 21 24.70 15.61 -16.46
N PHE A 22 24.06 15.73 -17.63
CA PHE A 22 22.85 14.98 -18.02
C PHE A 22 23.14 13.88 -19.05
N LYS A 23 24.41 13.73 -19.47
CA LYS A 23 24.81 12.72 -20.44
C LYS A 23 24.45 11.32 -19.91
N GLY A 24 23.81 10.49 -20.73
CA GLY A 24 23.40 9.14 -20.33
C GLY A 24 21.95 9.01 -19.82
N THR A 25 21.21 10.12 -19.64
CA THR A 25 19.81 10.08 -19.16
C THR A 25 18.92 9.16 -19.99
N LEU A 26 19.02 9.21 -21.33
CA LEU A 26 18.23 8.35 -22.21
C LEU A 26 18.60 6.86 -22.08
N HIS A 27 19.85 6.54 -21.79
CA HIS A 27 20.28 5.16 -21.57
C HIS A 27 19.70 4.61 -20.27
N PHE A 28 19.74 5.40 -19.20
CA PHE A 28 19.07 5.09 -17.94
C PHE A 28 17.57 4.94 -18.11
N LEU A 29 16.91 5.88 -18.82
CA LEU A 29 15.48 5.82 -19.06
C LEU A 29 15.09 4.54 -19.82
N ARG A 30 15.83 4.19 -20.88
CA ARG A 30 15.62 2.93 -21.62
C ARG A 30 15.82 1.71 -20.72
N LEU A 31 16.83 1.71 -19.86
CA LEU A 31 17.08 0.63 -18.91
C LEU A 31 15.93 0.50 -17.91
N PHE A 32 15.47 1.61 -17.33
CA PHE A 32 14.38 1.60 -16.36
C PHE A 32 13.06 1.16 -17.01
N LEU A 33 12.75 1.62 -18.22
CA LEU A 33 11.60 1.15 -19.01
C LEU A 33 11.66 -0.36 -19.27
N ARG A 34 12.85 -0.91 -19.60
CA ARG A 34 13.01 -2.36 -19.79
C ARG A 34 12.80 -3.13 -18.50
N ARG A 35 13.29 -2.60 -17.37
CA ARG A 35 13.17 -3.24 -16.06
C ARG A 35 11.75 -3.21 -15.51
N ASP A 36 11.00 -2.14 -15.77
CA ASP A 36 9.60 -2.01 -15.38
C ASP A 36 8.61 -2.32 -16.51
N ARG A 37 9.02 -3.04 -17.55
CA ARG A 37 8.16 -3.39 -18.70
C ARG A 37 6.86 -4.14 -18.34
N ILE A 38 6.77 -4.69 -17.14
CA ILE A 38 5.56 -5.35 -16.60
C ILE A 38 4.90 -4.44 -15.57
N ALA A 39 5.67 -4.00 -14.56
CA ALA A 39 5.12 -3.22 -13.45
C ALA A 39 4.56 -1.86 -13.90
N LEU A 40 5.28 -1.13 -14.75
CA LEU A 40 4.90 0.20 -15.23
C LEU A 40 3.56 0.19 -15.99
N PRO A 41 3.40 -0.59 -17.09
CA PRO A 41 2.12 -0.61 -17.80
C PRO A 41 0.98 -1.13 -16.93
N LEU A 42 1.24 -2.10 -16.04
CA LEU A 42 0.19 -2.66 -15.19
C LEU A 42 -0.48 -1.58 -14.33
N TRP A 43 0.30 -0.76 -13.61
CA TRP A 43 -0.31 0.28 -12.77
C TRP A 43 -0.88 1.44 -13.59
N ILE A 44 -0.26 1.79 -14.73
CA ILE A 44 -0.83 2.79 -15.66
C ILE A 44 -2.23 2.37 -16.10
N LEU A 45 -2.39 1.11 -16.55
CA LEU A 45 -3.66 0.59 -17.04
C LEU A 45 -4.70 0.52 -15.91
N ILE A 46 -4.32 0.04 -14.73
CA ILE A 46 -5.23 -0.05 -13.58
C ILE A 46 -5.78 1.34 -13.22
N PHE A 47 -4.92 2.34 -13.03
CA PHE A 47 -5.38 3.67 -12.63
C PHE A 47 -6.06 4.45 -13.78
N ALA A 48 -5.69 4.18 -15.04
CA ALA A 48 -6.32 4.80 -16.18
C ALA A 48 -7.77 4.31 -16.41
N PHE A 49 -8.01 3.00 -16.31
CA PHE A 49 -9.30 2.44 -16.71
C PHE A 49 -10.28 2.21 -15.55
N ALA A 50 -9.79 2.03 -14.32
CA ALA A 50 -10.68 1.76 -13.19
C ALA A 50 -11.72 2.86 -12.89
N PRO A 51 -11.45 4.17 -13.06
CA PRO A 51 -12.49 5.20 -12.90
C PRO A 51 -13.65 5.02 -13.87
N ALA A 52 -13.38 4.69 -15.12
CA ALA A 52 -14.41 4.43 -16.13
C ALA A 52 -15.24 3.17 -15.83
N LEU A 53 -14.65 2.17 -15.13
CA LEU A 53 -15.40 1.01 -14.63
C LEU A 53 -16.37 1.41 -13.51
N TYR A 54 -15.96 2.27 -12.58
CA TYR A 54 -16.86 2.74 -11.52
C TYR A 54 -18.03 3.55 -12.07
N VAL A 55 -17.78 4.45 -13.03
CA VAL A 55 -18.85 5.19 -13.72
C VAL A 55 -19.85 4.23 -14.34
N ALA A 56 -19.39 3.20 -15.05
CA ALA A 56 -20.26 2.20 -15.66
C ALA A 56 -21.10 1.46 -14.60
N SER A 57 -20.47 0.99 -13.53
CA SER A 57 -21.18 0.29 -12.45
C SER A 57 -22.22 1.19 -11.74
N ILE A 58 -21.94 2.48 -11.58
CA ILE A 58 -22.92 3.41 -10.99
C ILE A 58 -24.07 3.68 -11.96
N ALA A 59 -23.79 3.85 -13.27
CA ALA A 59 -24.82 4.03 -14.28
C ALA A 59 -25.78 2.83 -14.38
N ASP A 60 -25.26 1.61 -14.20
CA ASP A 60 -26.07 0.38 -14.23
C ASP A 60 -27.01 0.25 -13.01
N ILE A 61 -26.61 0.80 -11.85
CA ILE A 61 -27.33 0.66 -10.59
C ILE A 61 -28.28 1.84 -10.33
N TYR A 62 -27.85 3.06 -10.64
CA TYR A 62 -28.57 4.30 -10.35
C TYR A 62 -28.98 4.98 -11.65
N THR A 63 -30.26 4.85 -12.02
CA THR A 63 -30.76 5.20 -13.35
C THR A 63 -31.40 6.59 -13.44
N CYS A 64 -31.61 7.28 -12.31
CA CYS A 64 -32.19 8.62 -12.31
C CYS A 64 -31.48 9.59 -11.35
N ASP A 65 -31.65 10.90 -11.61
CA ASP A 65 -30.95 11.96 -10.85
C ASP A 65 -31.30 11.97 -9.36
N ALA A 66 -32.53 11.60 -9.00
CA ALA A 66 -32.96 11.52 -7.61
C ALA A 66 -32.15 10.47 -6.82
N GLN A 67 -31.89 9.31 -7.44
CA GLN A 67 -31.09 8.24 -6.84
C GLN A 67 -29.62 8.64 -6.68
N LEU A 68 -29.05 9.36 -7.66
CA LEU A 68 -27.69 9.89 -7.56
C LEU A 68 -27.57 10.96 -6.46
N ALA A 69 -28.59 11.80 -6.29
CA ALA A 69 -28.65 12.79 -5.22
C ALA A 69 -28.75 12.12 -3.83
N GLU A 70 -29.57 11.07 -3.70
CA GLU A 70 -29.67 10.28 -2.46
C GLU A 70 -28.36 9.57 -2.13
N PHE A 71 -27.70 8.98 -3.12
CA PHE A 71 -26.37 8.39 -2.97
C PHE A 71 -25.34 9.43 -2.49
N ALA A 72 -25.34 10.62 -3.09
CA ALA A 72 -24.46 11.71 -2.67
C ALA A 72 -24.75 12.14 -1.22
N ALA A 73 -26.02 12.25 -0.82
CA ALA A 73 -26.43 12.65 0.52
C ALA A 73 -26.06 11.61 1.58
N THR A 74 -26.31 10.33 1.32
CA THR A 74 -25.95 9.23 2.25
C THR A 74 -24.44 9.07 2.40
N THR A 75 -23.68 9.33 1.34
CA THR A 75 -22.21 9.37 1.40
C THR A 75 -21.72 10.58 2.22
N ALA A 76 -22.33 11.75 2.01
CA ALA A 76 -22.01 12.96 2.77
C ALA A 76 -22.35 12.84 4.27
N ALA A 77 -23.32 11.99 4.62
CA ALA A 77 -23.67 11.69 6.01
C ALA A 77 -22.66 10.75 6.71
N SER A 78 -21.68 10.18 5.98
CA SER A 78 -20.69 9.26 6.53
C SER A 78 -19.29 9.89 6.59
N PRO A 79 -18.84 10.38 7.77
CA PRO A 79 -17.50 10.93 7.94
C PRO A 79 -16.39 9.96 7.53
N ALA A 80 -16.61 8.65 7.72
CA ALA A 80 -15.67 7.61 7.31
C ALA A 80 -15.49 7.55 5.79
N GLN A 81 -16.59 7.68 5.03
CA GLN A 81 -16.52 7.67 3.56
C GLN A 81 -15.91 8.95 3.01
N ILE A 82 -16.25 10.11 3.58
CA ILE A 82 -15.59 11.39 3.25
C ILE A 82 -14.09 11.31 3.57
N ALA A 83 -13.72 10.81 4.75
CA ALA A 83 -12.35 10.64 5.15
C ALA A 83 -11.58 9.66 4.25
N MET A 84 -12.24 8.68 3.63
CA MET A 84 -11.57 7.70 2.76
C MET A 84 -11.45 8.17 1.31
N TYR A 85 -12.52 8.68 0.73
CA TYR A 85 -12.62 8.97 -0.72
C TYR A 85 -12.70 10.46 -1.05
N GLY A 86 -13.01 11.31 -0.07
CA GLY A 86 -13.29 12.74 -0.26
C GLY A 86 -14.79 13.02 -0.36
N PRO A 87 -15.19 14.31 -0.39
CA PRO A 87 -16.59 14.69 -0.55
C PRO A 87 -17.04 14.56 -2.01
N ILE A 88 -18.32 14.27 -2.21
CA ILE A 88 -18.98 14.38 -3.51
C ILE A 88 -19.42 15.83 -3.70
N PHE A 89 -18.91 16.50 -4.73
CA PHE A 89 -19.16 17.93 -4.94
C PHE A 89 -20.41 18.22 -5.79
N ASN A 90 -20.92 17.24 -6.53
CA ASN A 90 -22.13 17.35 -7.35
C ASN A 90 -22.82 15.98 -7.45
N SER A 91 -24.13 15.94 -7.68
CA SER A 91 -24.93 14.72 -7.82
C SER A 91 -25.02 14.21 -9.26
N THR A 92 -24.16 14.68 -10.17
CA THR A 92 -24.11 14.20 -11.55
C THR A 92 -23.48 12.80 -11.62
N LEU A 93 -23.84 12.03 -12.66
CA LEU A 93 -23.27 10.70 -12.90
C LEU A 93 -21.74 10.72 -12.95
N GLY A 94 -21.15 11.74 -13.57
CA GLY A 94 -19.70 11.90 -13.62
C GLY A 94 -19.08 12.07 -12.23
N SER A 95 -19.62 12.98 -11.41
CA SER A 95 -19.07 13.28 -10.07
C SER A 95 -19.24 12.10 -9.10
N VAL A 96 -20.43 11.50 -9.08
CA VAL A 96 -20.74 10.33 -8.26
C VAL A 96 -19.96 9.10 -8.74
N GLY A 97 -19.91 8.88 -10.06
CA GLY A 97 -19.24 7.74 -10.69
C GLY A 97 -17.74 7.67 -10.43
N VAL A 98 -17.05 8.82 -10.42
CA VAL A 98 -15.60 8.87 -10.15
C VAL A 98 -15.25 9.00 -8.66
N TRP A 99 -16.22 9.20 -7.77
CA TRP A 99 -15.97 9.42 -6.34
C TRP A 99 -15.14 8.30 -5.69
N LYS A 100 -15.49 7.04 -5.94
CA LYS A 100 -14.72 5.88 -5.44
C LYS A 100 -13.28 5.86 -5.95
N ALA A 101 -13.03 6.44 -7.12
CA ALA A 101 -11.68 6.57 -7.69
C ALA A 101 -10.85 7.68 -7.03
N GLY A 102 -11.41 8.50 -6.12
CA GLY A 102 -10.66 9.53 -5.38
C GLY A 102 -9.47 8.97 -4.60
N ILE A 103 -9.54 7.70 -4.15
CA ILE A 103 -8.42 7.02 -3.48
C ILE A 103 -7.20 6.85 -4.41
N TYR A 104 -7.40 6.84 -5.74
CA TYR A 104 -6.32 6.68 -6.72
C TYR A 104 -5.34 7.85 -6.72
N TYR A 105 -5.75 9.04 -6.27
CA TYR A 105 -4.82 10.14 -6.03
C TYR A 105 -3.75 9.79 -4.99
N THR A 106 -4.11 8.98 -3.98
CA THR A 106 -3.15 8.51 -2.97
C THR A 106 -2.35 7.31 -3.47
N LEU A 107 -3.01 6.36 -4.14
CA LEU A 107 -2.36 5.13 -4.63
C LEU A 107 -1.34 5.42 -5.74
N ILE A 108 -1.60 6.40 -6.62
CA ILE A 108 -0.60 6.81 -7.60
C ILE A 108 0.64 7.37 -6.91
N GLY A 109 0.47 8.16 -5.84
CA GLY A 109 1.56 8.65 -4.99
C GLY A 109 2.40 7.52 -4.39
N LEU A 110 1.75 6.47 -3.89
CA LEU A 110 2.44 5.28 -3.39
C LEU A 110 3.30 4.60 -4.47
N VAL A 111 2.75 4.30 -5.66
CA VAL A 111 3.51 3.57 -6.69
C VAL A 111 4.65 4.40 -7.28
N VAL A 112 4.48 5.71 -7.45
CA VAL A 112 5.58 6.56 -7.95
C VAL A 112 6.70 6.69 -6.92
N ILE A 113 6.37 6.77 -5.61
CA ILE A 113 7.37 6.76 -4.54
C ILE A 113 8.22 5.48 -4.60
N LEU A 114 7.55 4.32 -4.69
CA LEU A 114 8.24 3.04 -4.76
C LEU A 114 9.10 2.92 -6.03
N THR A 115 8.63 3.46 -7.16
CA THR A 115 9.32 3.45 -8.45
C THR A 115 10.57 4.32 -8.43
N VAL A 116 10.44 5.59 -7.99
CA VAL A 116 11.58 6.52 -7.90
C VAL A 116 12.65 5.97 -6.97
N ILE A 117 12.29 5.45 -5.80
CA ILE A 117 13.27 4.94 -4.83
C ILE A 117 13.93 3.64 -5.32
N ARG A 118 13.20 2.81 -6.07
CA ARG A 118 13.75 1.59 -6.71
C ARG A 118 14.86 1.91 -7.70
N HIS A 119 14.75 3.00 -8.46
CA HIS A 119 15.73 3.39 -9.48
C HIS A 119 16.74 4.43 -9.02
N THR A 120 16.68 4.83 -7.75
CA THR A 120 17.65 5.75 -7.13
C THR A 120 18.34 5.04 -5.97
N ARG A 121 17.86 5.20 -4.73
CA ARG A 121 18.55 4.69 -3.53
C ARG A 121 18.68 3.19 -3.48
N ALA A 122 17.77 2.43 -4.05
CA ALA A 122 17.95 0.97 -4.09
C ALA A 122 19.09 0.56 -5.05
N GLU A 123 19.33 1.30 -6.13
CA GLU A 123 20.47 1.02 -7.02
C GLU A 123 21.80 1.44 -6.37
N GLU A 124 21.82 2.56 -5.65
CA GLU A 124 22.98 2.98 -4.86
C GLU A 124 23.30 1.97 -3.75
N GLU A 125 22.31 1.52 -2.97
CA GLU A 125 22.51 0.54 -1.88
C GLU A 125 23.03 -0.81 -2.38
N THR A 126 22.78 -1.15 -3.65
CA THR A 126 23.30 -2.38 -4.28
C THR A 126 24.67 -2.21 -4.94
N GLY A 127 25.29 -1.03 -4.85
CA GLY A 127 26.59 -0.71 -5.46
C GLY A 127 26.58 -0.57 -6.98
N ARG A 128 25.44 -0.82 -7.65
CA ARG A 128 25.31 -0.72 -9.11
C ARG A 128 25.43 0.71 -9.61
N ALA A 129 24.87 1.66 -8.86
CA ALA A 129 24.97 3.07 -9.22
C ALA A 129 26.43 3.53 -9.25
N GLU A 130 27.27 3.11 -8.30
CA GLU A 130 28.69 3.47 -8.24
C GLU A 130 29.48 2.96 -9.46
N LEU A 131 29.20 1.72 -9.88
CA LEU A 131 29.81 1.16 -11.09
C LEU A 131 29.39 1.93 -12.35
N LEU A 132 28.13 2.37 -12.45
CA LEU A 132 27.65 3.15 -13.59
C LEU A 132 28.16 4.59 -13.56
N ASP A 133 28.28 5.19 -12.38
CA ASP A 133 28.80 6.53 -12.18
C ASP A 133 30.31 6.62 -12.44
N SER A 134 31.04 5.49 -12.37
CA SER A 134 32.43 5.41 -12.85
C SER A 134 32.59 5.44 -14.38
N THR A 135 31.49 5.37 -15.13
CA THR A 135 31.49 5.47 -16.59
C THR A 135 31.23 6.90 -17.06
N SER A 136 31.13 7.14 -18.38
CA SER A 136 30.95 8.48 -18.96
C SER A 136 29.54 9.09 -18.80
N VAL A 137 28.85 8.77 -17.70
CA VAL A 137 27.50 9.24 -17.38
C VAL A 137 27.56 10.46 -16.46
N GLY A 138 26.72 11.45 -16.71
CA GLY A 138 26.63 12.65 -15.89
C GLY A 138 25.89 12.42 -14.57
N ARG A 139 26.28 13.20 -13.55
CA ARG A 139 25.77 13.11 -12.16
C ARG A 139 24.25 13.20 -12.03
N TYR A 140 23.57 13.93 -12.91
CA TYR A 140 22.11 14.10 -12.84
C TYR A 140 21.34 13.07 -13.65
N ALA A 141 22.02 12.24 -14.45
CA ALA A 141 21.37 11.37 -15.42
C ALA A 141 20.43 10.34 -14.77
N GLY A 142 20.87 9.68 -13.69
CA GLY A 142 20.07 8.69 -12.97
C GLY A 142 18.80 9.29 -12.36
N LEU A 143 18.93 10.42 -11.65
CA LEU A 143 17.79 11.11 -11.05
C LEU A 143 16.81 11.62 -12.12
N THR A 144 17.33 12.22 -13.19
CA THR A 144 16.51 12.74 -14.31
C THR A 144 15.75 11.62 -15.00
N ALA A 145 16.38 10.45 -15.20
CA ALA A 145 15.73 9.29 -15.79
C ALA A 145 14.61 8.74 -14.88
N ALA A 146 14.84 8.68 -13.56
CA ALA A 146 13.83 8.23 -12.60
C ALA A 146 12.63 9.19 -12.53
N LEU A 147 12.88 10.50 -12.51
CA LEU A 147 11.84 11.54 -12.54
C LEU A 147 11.05 11.52 -13.85
N THR A 148 11.73 11.39 -14.99
CA THR A 148 11.08 11.29 -16.31
C THR A 148 10.21 10.04 -16.41
N LEU A 149 10.69 8.89 -15.90
CA LEU A 149 9.93 7.65 -15.89
C LEU A 149 8.64 7.77 -15.05
N ALA A 150 8.76 8.15 -13.79
CA ALA A 150 7.63 8.18 -12.86
C ALA A 150 6.66 9.34 -13.16
N GLY A 151 7.21 10.53 -13.44
CA GLY A 151 6.42 11.71 -13.81
C GLY A 151 5.76 11.53 -15.17
N GLY A 152 6.49 11.03 -16.17
CA GLY A 152 5.94 10.72 -17.49
C GLY A 152 4.83 9.67 -17.42
N ALA A 153 5.02 8.60 -16.65
CA ALA A 153 4.00 7.58 -16.45
C ALA A 153 2.75 8.13 -15.72
N SER A 154 2.92 9.07 -14.78
CA SER A 154 1.79 9.76 -14.12
C SER A 154 0.98 10.60 -15.11
N VAL A 155 1.65 11.34 -16.00
CA VAL A 155 1.01 12.12 -17.06
C VAL A 155 0.28 11.21 -18.06
N VAL A 156 0.93 10.13 -18.51
CA VAL A 156 0.30 9.13 -19.40
C VAL A 156 -0.94 8.52 -18.75
N THR A 157 -0.88 8.19 -17.45
CA THR A 157 -2.03 7.68 -16.70
C THR A 157 -3.17 8.70 -16.67
N GLY A 158 -2.88 9.97 -16.42
CA GLY A 158 -3.88 11.04 -16.46
C GLY A 158 -4.53 11.21 -17.83
N ILE A 159 -3.74 11.17 -18.91
CA ILE A 159 -4.23 11.28 -20.29
C ILE A 159 -5.14 10.09 -20.64
N LEU A 160 -4.69 8.86 -20.35
CA LEU A 160 -5.47 7.66 -20.62
C LEU A 160 -6.74 7.61 -19.78
N CYS A 161 -6.69 8.09 -18.53
CA CYS A 161 -7.87 8.20 -17.69
C CYS A 161 -8.90 9.19 -18.25
N ALA A 162 -8.45 10.36 -18.70
CA ALA A 162 -9.34 11.33 -19.34
C ALA A 162 -9.97 10.74 -20.61
N ALA A 163 -9.18 10.04 -21.44
CA ALA A 163 -9.69 9.36 -22.63
C ALA A 163 -10.71 8.25 -22.29
N ALA A 164 -10.45 7.47 -21.24
CA ALA A 164 -11.35 6.41 -20.80
C ALA A 164 -12.69 6.95 -20.26
N LEU A 165 -12.68 8.09 -19.57
CA LEU A 165 -13.89 8.77 -19.10
C LEU A 165 -14.65 9.44 -20.24
N LEU A 166 -13.95 10.04 -21.21
CA LEU A 166 -14.56 10.57 -22.43
C LEU A 166 -15.27 9.48 -23.24
N ALA A 167 -14.71 8.26 -23.29
CA ALA A 167 -15.33 7.11 -23.95
C ALA A 167 -16.61 6.61 -23.25
N ARG A 168 -16.99 7.19 -22.10
CA ARG A 168 -18.25 6.94 -21.37
C ARG A 168 -19.26 8.09 -21.56
N ASP A 169 -19.09 8.89 -22.60
CA ASP A 169 -19.96 10.03 -22.93
C ASP A 169 -20.07 11.09 -21.80
N LEU A 170 -19.05 11.15 -20.93
CA LEU A 170 -18.98 12.15 -19.87
C LEU A 170 -18.45 13.49 -20.38
N PRO A 171 -18.84 14.63 -19.76
CA PRO A 171 -18.36 15.96 -20.15
C PRO A 171 -16.83 16.07 -20.23
N VAL A 172 -16.32 16.78 -21.24
CA VAL A 172 -14.88 16.90 -21.49
C VAL A 172 -14.16 17.57 -20.33
N GLY A 173 -14.72 18.64 -19.78
CA GLY A 173 -14.12 19.40 -18.67
C GLY A 173 -13.79 18.51 -17.47
N GLY A 174 -14.79 17.78 -16.96
CA GLY A 174 -14.60 16.88 -15.81
C GLY A 174 -13.69 15.69 -16.10
N SER A 175 -13.77 15.12 -17.33
CA SER A 175 -12.90 14.00 -17.73
C SER A 175 -11.42 14.40 -17.74
N VAL A 176 -11.11 15.56 -18.32
CA VAL A 176 -9.75 16.11 -18.31
C VAL A 176 -9.34 16.49 -16.89
N ALA A 177 -10.22 17.13 -16.12
CA ALA A 177 -9.94 17.55 -14.75
C ALA A 177 -9.60 16.36 -13.83
N PHE A 178 -10.31 15.24 -13.94
CA PHE A 178 -9.99 14.02 -13.19
C PHE A 178 -8.60 13.48 -13.57
N GLY A 179 -8.31 13.38 -14.87
CA GLY A 179 -7.00 12.95 -15.37
C GLY A 179 -5.86 13.88 -14.93
N THR A 180 -6.06 15.19 -14.97
CA THR A 180 -5.11 16.20 -14.49
C THR A 180 -4.87 16.07 -12.98
N SER A 181 -5.92 15.83 -12.20
CA SER A 181 -5.81 15.63 -10.74
C SER A 181 -4.92 14.43 -10.40
N LEU A 182 -5.11 13.33 -11.13
CA LEU A 182 -4.31 12.11 -10.98
C LEU A 182 -2.84 12.34 -11.35
N ALA A 183 -2.59 12.99 -12.49
CA ALA A 183 -1.24 13.34 -12.94
C ALA A 183 -0.54 14.28 -11.95
N CYS A 184 -1.22 15.31 -11.45
CA CYS A 184 -0.67 16.26 -10.48
C CYS A 184 -0.25 15.58 -9.18
N SER A 185 -1.09 14.69 -8.64
CA SER A 185 -0.73 13.92 -7.44
C SER A 185 0.53 13.08 -7.68
N GLY A 186 0.58 12.36 -8.82
CA GLY A 186 1.74 11.57 -9.21
C GLY A 186 3.02 12.41 -9.33
N LEU A 187 2.94 13.61 -9.91
CA LEU A 187 4.09 14.52 -10.05
C LEU A 187 4.60 15.04 -8.70
N VAL A 188 3.71 15.46 -7.80
CA VAL A 188 4.11 15.93 -6.47
C VAL A 188 4.83 14.83 -5.69
N PHE A 189 4.26 13.61 -5.64
CA PHE A 189 4.87 12.51 -4.89
C PHE A 189 6.11 11.92 -5.57
N THR A 190 6.23 12.04 -6.89
CA THR A 190 7.49 11.77 -7.61
C THR A 190 8.59 12.71 -7.12
N ALA A 191 8.31 14.00 -6.96
CA ALA A 191 9.26 14.98 -6.45
C ALA A 191 9.57 14.78 -4.94
N VAL A 192 8.57 14.45 -4.13
CA VAL A 192 8.77 14.05 -2.72
C VAL A 192 9.73 12.86 -2.61
N ALA A 193 9.53 11.83 -3.43
CA ALA A 193 10.38 10.65 -3.45
C ALA A 193 11.82 10.99 -3.87
N ALA A 194 12.01 11.91 -4.81
CA ALA A 194 13.32 12.39 -5.21
C ALA A 194 14.05 13.11 -4.06
N VAL A 195 13.37 13.99 -3.33
CA VAL A 195 13.94 14.64 -2.13
C VAL A 195 14.28 13.60 -1.06
N ALA A 196 13.35 12.68 -0.76
CA ALA A 196 13.57 11.62 0.22
C ALA A 196 14.76 10.72 -0.15
N ALA A 197 14.93 10.43 -1.45
CA ALA A 197 16.10 9.74 -1.97
C ALA A 197 17.35 10.53 -1.63
N GLN A 198 17.43 11.84 -1.89
CA GLN A 198 18.67 12.58 -1.62
C GLN A 198 19.03 12.69 -0.13
N VAL A 199 18.03 12.80 0.74
CA VAL A 199 18.26 13.00 2.19
C VAL A 199 18.67 11.71 2.91
N SER A 200 18.25 10.54 2.42
CA SER A 200 18.38 9.26 3.13
C SER A 200 19.62 8.46 2.74
N THR A 201 20.27 7.74 3.65
CA THR A 201 21.43 6.88 3.32
C THR A 201 21.07 5.55 2.66
N GLY A 202 19.81 5.11 2.75
CA GLY A 202 19.37 3.84 2.16
C GLY A 202 17.93 3.84 1.68
N ALA A 203 17.56 2.86 0.87
CA ALA A 203 16.24 2.80 0.24
C ALA A 203 15.10 2.64 1.25
N ARG A 204 15.36 1.94 2.37
CA ARG A 204 14.37 1.77 3.44
C ARG A 204 14.01 3.10 4.10
N VAL A 205 15.01 3.92 4.43
CA VAL A 205 14.80 5.24 5.06
C VAL A 205 14.12 6.18 4.08
N ALA A 206 14.56 6.19 2.80
CA ALA A 206 13.91 6.98 1.76
C ALA A 206 12.42 6.65 1.61
N ARG A 207 12.07 5.34 1.59
CA ARG A 207 10.66 4.91 1.52
C ARG A 207 9.92 5.36 2.77
N GLY A 208 10.50 5.18 3.94
CA GLY A 208 9.90 5.61 5.21
C GLY A 208 9.55 7.11 5.20
N ILE A 209 10.49 7.97 4.81
CA ILE A 209 10.27 9.42 4.74
C ILE A 209 9.17 9.75 3.73
N ALA A 210 9.29 9.27 2.48
CA ALA A 210 8.33 9.61 1.43
C ALA A 210 6.91 9.09 1.73
N LEU A 211 6.79 7.86 2.27
CA LEU A 211 5.51 7.30 2.67
C LEU A 211 4.92 7.98 3.91
N THR A 212 5.75 8.48 4.82
CA THR A 212 5.28 9.31 5.95
C THR A 212 4.70 10.61 5.44
N VAL A 213 5.36 11.28 4.49
CA VAL A 213 4.82 12.49 3.84
C VAL A 213 3.48 12.20 3.15
N LEU A 214 3.38 11.09 2.41
CA LEU A 214 2.11 10.64 1.81
C LEU A 214 1.02 10.38 2.86
N GLY A 215 1.36 9.68 3.95
CA GLY A 215 0.43 9.40 5.04
C GLY A 215 -0.05 10.65 5.77
N VAL A 216 0.85 11.60 6.06
CA VAL A 216 0.50 12.90 6.66
C VAL A 216 -0.37 13.71 5.71
N ALA A 217 -0.04 13.76 4.41
CA ALA A 217 -0.88 14.41 3.41
C ALA A 217 -2.28 13.78 3.37
N PHE A 218 -2.37 12.45 3.44
CA PHE A 218 -3.66 11.76 3.46
C PHE A 218 -4.44 12.08 4.73
N ALA A 219 -3.79 12.09 5.90
CA ALA A 219 -4.43 12.41 7.17
C ALA A 219 -4.94 13.86 7.21
N LEU A 220 -4.12 14.83 6.79
CA LEU A 220 -4.52 16.25 6.70
C LEU A 220 -5.73 16.42 5.78
N ARG A 221 -5.74 15.73 4.63
CA ARG A 221 -6.88 15.70 3.72
C ARG A 221 -8.11 15.06 4.37
N ALA A 222 -7.98 13.87 4.93
CA ALA A 222 -9.10 13.12 5.49
C ALA A 222 -9.78 13.89 6.63
N VAL A 223 -8.99 14.49 7.53
CA VAL A 223 -9.50 15.33 8.63
C VAL A 223 -10.07 16.64 8.11
N GLY A 224 -9.43 17.26 7.11
CA GLY A 224 -9.92 18.48 6.50
C GLY A 224 -11.26 18.30 5.80
N ASP A 225 -11.41 17.23 5.03
CA ASP A 225 -12.61 16.93 4.25
C ASP A 225 -13.79 16.58 5.17
N ALA A 226 -13.55 15.88 6.28
CA ALA A 226 -14.57 15.58 7.29
C ALA A 226 -14.91 16.77 8.20
N GLY A 227 -14.08 17.82 8.20
CA GLY A 227 -14.21 19.01 9.04
C GLY A 227 -14.56 20.28 8.26
N SER A 228 -13.81 21.36 8.50
CA SER A 228 -14.06 22.68 7.90
C SER A 228 -13.53 22.86 6.47
N GLY A 229 -12.84 21.86 5.92
CA GLY A 229 -12.17 21.93 4.61
C GLY A 229 -10.82 22.68 4.60
N ILE A 230 -10.46 23.40 5.67
CA ILE A 230 -9.21 24.20 5.71
C ILE A 230 -7.97 23.30 5.70
N LEU A 231 -7.96 22.21 6.48
CA LEU A 231 -6.80 21.31 6.55
C LEU A 231 -6.53 20.62 5.21
N SER A 232 -7.54 20.41 4.37
CA SER A 232 -7.37 19.80 3.04
C SER A 232 -6.52 20.66 2.11
N TRP A 233 -6.49 21.98 2.31
CA TRP A 233 -5.62 22.89 1.55
C TRP A 233 -4.14 22.81 1.92
N PHE A 234 -3.80 22.18 3.04
CA PHE A 234 -2.41 21.89 3.41
C PHE A 234 -1.93 20.54 2.87
N SER A 235 -2.77 19.84 2.10
CA SER A 235 -2.45 18.54 1.51
C SER A 235 -2.45 18.60 -0.01
N PRO A 236 -1.37 18.14 -0.67
CA PRO A 236 -1.38 17.94 -2.11
C PRO A 236 -2.47 16.97 -2.60
N LEU A 237 -2.87 16.02 -1.75
CA LEU A 237 -3.98 15.11 -2.04
C LEU A 237 -5.34 15.83 -1.93
N GLY A 238 -5.45 16.83 -1.06
CA GLY A 238 -6.65 17.69 -0.99
C GLY A 238 -6.78 18.59 -2.20
N TRP A 239 -5.67 19.12 -2.75
CA TRP A 239 -5.71 19.87 -4.00
C TRP A 239 -6.24 19.03 -5.17
N ALA A 240 -5.86 17.76 -5.26
CA ALA A 240 -6.38 16.85 -6.28
C ALA A 240 -7.91 16.69 -6.20
N LEU A 241 -8.50 16.64 -5.00
CA LEU A 241 -9.96 16.64 -4.84
C LEU A 241 -10.59 18.00 -5.13
N GLN A 242 -9.93 19.10 -4.73
CA GLN A 242 -10.45 20.47 -4.92
C GLN A 242 -10.42 20.95 -6.37
N ILE A 243 -9.85 20.19 -7.31
CA ILE A 243 -10.05 20.42 -8.75
C ILE A 243 -11.52 20.19 -9.16
N ARG A 244 -12.26 19.37 -8.40
CA ARG A 244 -13.71 19.11 -8.54
C ARG A 244 -14.15 18.65 -9.94
N PRO A 245 -13.71 17.46 -10.40
CA PRO A 245 -14.19 16.90 -11.66
C PRO A 245 -15.72 16.82 -11.70
N TYR A 246 -16.35 17.34 -12.77
CA TYR A 246 -17.80 17.37 -12.98
C TYR A 246 -18.60 18.21 -11.96
N ALA A 247 -17.93 19.13 -11.27
CA ALA A 247 -18.51 19.95 -10.22
C ALA A 247 -17.87 21.36 -10.17
N ASP A 248 -18.00 22.09 -11.28
CA ASP A 248 -17.38 23.41 -11.53
C ASP A 248 -15.87 23.38 -11.34
N GLU A 249 -15.16 22.90 -12.37
CA GLU A 249 -13.74 22.58 -12.29
C GLU A 249 -12.90 23.80 -11.89
N ARG A 250 -12.08 23.62 -10.85
CA ARG A 250 -11.19 24.68 -10.31
C ARG A 250 -9.78 24.54 -10.87
N TRP A 251 -9.59 24.89 -12.13
CA TRP A 251 -8.31 24.74 -12.84
C TRP A 251 -7.12 25.44 -12.18
N TRP A 252 -7.35 26.53 -11.45
CA TRP A 252 -6.29 27.23 -10.72
C TRP A 252 -5.63 26.36 -9.63
N VAL A 253 -6.31 25.31 -9.13
CA VAL A 253 -5.78 24.38 -8.11
C VAL A 253 -4.68 23.47 -8.69
N VAL A 254 -4.53 23.42 -10.01
CA VAL A 254 -3.39 22.76 -10.67
C VAL A 254 -2.07 23.49 -10.35
N VAL A 255 -2.11 24.82 -10.22
CA VAL A 255 -0.94 25.67 -9.99
C VAL A 255 -0.18 25.28 -8.70
N PRO A 256 -0.80 25.21 -7.50
CA PRO A 256 -0.07 24.83 -6.29
C PRO A 256 0.55 23.43 -6.38
N SER A 257 -0.09 22.48 -7.09
CA SER A 257 0.47 21.14 -7.33
C SER A 257 1.74 21.20 -8.19
N LEU A 258 1.69 21.92 -9.31
CA LEU A 258 2.85 22.07 -10.21
C LEU A 258 3.99 22.87 -9.57
N VAL A 259 3.67 23.94 -8.85
CA VAL A 259 4.66 24.74 -8.10
C VAL A 259 5.34 23.87 -7.05
N THR A 260 4.59 23.09 -6.27
CA THR A 260 5.15 22.20 -5.26
C THR A 260 6.03 21.13 -5.88
N ALA A 261 5.59 20.49 -6.97
CA ALA A 261 6.40 19.51 -7.69
C ALA A 261 7.70 20.12 -8.24
N GLY A 262 7.62 21.33 -8.81
CA GLY A 262 8.78 22.06 -9.32
C GLY A 262 9.78 22.44 -8.23
N VAL A 263 9.30 23.01 -7.11
CA VAL A 263 10.13 23.38 -5.96
C VAL A 263 10.81 22.16 -5.35
N LEU A 264 10.08 21.06 -5.11
CA LEU A 264 10.66 19.83 -4.55
C LEU A 264 11.66 19.18 -5.52
N THR A 265 11.40 19.22 -6.82
CA THR A 265 12.35 18.73 -7.83
C THR A 265 13.63 19.57 -7.81
N TRP A 266 13.51 20.90 -7.75
CA TRP A 266 14.66 21.80 -7.60
C TRP A 266 15.44 21.50 -6.31
N VAL A 267 14.75 21.31 -5.18
CA VAL A 267 15.39 20.90 -3.92
C VAL A 267 16.14 19.59 -4.09
N ALA A 268 15.55 18.57 -4.75
CA ALA A 268 16.22 17.30 -4.98
C ALA A 268 17.53 17.47 -5.76
N TYR A 269 17.55 18.26 -6.84
CA TYR A 269 18.80 18.55 -7.56
C TYR A 269 19.80 19.37 -6.73
N ALA A 270 19.33 20.36 -5.97
CA ALA A 270 20.18 21.15 -5.08
C ALA A 270 20.85 20.31 -3.98
N LEU A 271 20.15 19.30 -3.47
CA LEU A 271 20.70 18.33 -2.51
C LEU A 271 21.68 17.38 -3.20
N LEU A 272 21.32 16.84 -4.36
CA LEU A 272 22.20 15.95 -5.13
C LEU A 272 23.53 16.61 -5.49
N ARG A 273 23.54 17.93 -5.73
CA ARG A 273 24.75 18.74 -5.98
C ARG A 273 25.75 18.76 -4.82
N ARG A 274 25.25 18.75 -3.59
CA ARG A 274 26.06 18.91 -2.37
C ARG A 274 26.45 17.57 -1.74
N ARG A 275 25.82 16.48 -2.17
CA ARG A 275 25.91 15.16 -1.56
C ARG A 275 26.87 14.26 -2.33
N ASP A 276 27.78 13.60 -1.63
CA ASP A 276 28.63 12.56 -2.22
C ASP A 276 27.85 11.28 -2.51
N VAL A 277 28.41 10.43 -3.37
CA VAL A 277 27.85 9.10 -3.70
C VAL A 277 27.88 8.22 -2.43
N GLY A 278 26.81 7.44 -2.21
CA GLY A 278 26.65 6.64 -0.99
C GLY A 278 26.30 7.44 0.28
N ALA A 279 26.65 8.73 0.37
CA ALA A 279 26.30 9.57 1.51
C ALA A 279 24.80 9.94 1.52
N GLY A 280 24.22 10.12 2.71
CA GLY A 280 22.94 10.77 2.92
C GLY A 280 23.14 12.03 3.76
N LEU A 281 22.21 12.98 3.69
CA LEU A 281 22.28 14.20 4.52
C LEU A 281 21.93 13.92 5.98
N ILE A 282 21.16 12.86 6.23
CA ILE A 282 20.97 12.32 7.57
C ILE A 282 22.18 11.42 7.87
N ALA A 283 23.07 11.91 8.73
CA ALA A 283 24.20 11.14 9.21
C ALA A 283 23.74 9.84 9.87
N GLU A 284 24.39 8.72 9.55
CA GLU A 284 24.21 7.50 10.31
C GLU A 284 24.74 7.74 11.72
N ARG A 285 23.85 7.67 12.71
CA ARG A 285 24.27 7.78 14.10
C ARG A 285 25.12 6.55 14.41
N PRO A 286 26.37 6.71 14.92
CA PRO A 286 27.08 5.57 15.48
C PRO A 286 26.16 4.98 16.55
N GLY A 287 25.83 3.70 16.39
CA GLY A 287 24.93 3.02 17.30
C GLY A 287 25.44 3.08 18.75
N PRO A 288 24.61 2.68 19.72
CA PRO A 288 25.05 2.58 21.11
C PRO A 288 26.34 1.77 21.23
N VAL A 289 27.26 2.20 22.10
CA VAL A 289 28.58 1.57 22.33
C VAL A 289 28.45 0.09 22.69
N ALA A 290 27.37 -0.28 23.39
CA ALA A 290 27.02 -1.66 23.68
C ALA A 290 25.64 -1.99 23.12
N ALA A 291 25.50 -3.19 22.55
CA ALA A 291 24.20 -3.68 22.13
C ALA A 291 23.30 -3.91 23.37
N PRO A 292 22.02 -3.51 23.35
CA PRO A 292 21.09 -3.83 24.42
C PRO A 292 20.94 -5.36 24.57
N PRO A 293 20.60 -5.88 25.77
CA PRO A 293 20.42 -7.31 26.00
C PRO A 293 19.40 -7.96 25.05
N THR A 294 18.42 -7.17 24.59
CA THR A 294 17.41 -7.59 23.61
C THR A 294 17.98 -7.90 22.22
N LEU A 295 19.24 -7.59 21.92
CA LEU A 295 19.92 -7.99 20.68
C LEU A 295 20.90 -9.15 20.88
N GLY A 296 20.89 -9.81 22.04
CA GLY A 296 21.75 -10.96 22.33
C GLY A 296 21.39 -12.25 21.58
N GLY A 297 20.35 -12.26 20.74
CA GLY A 297 19.91 -13.44 20.01
C GLY A 297 19.09 -13.15 18.75
N THR A 298 18.81 -14.21 17.98
CA THR A 298 18.08 -14.19 16.70
C THR A 298 16.68 -13.58 16.82
N PHE A 299 15.91 -13.95 17.84
CA PHE A 299 14.57 -13.41 18.10
C PHE A 299 14.58 -11.90 18.37
N GLY A 300 15.60 -11.44 19.10
CA GLY A 300 15.82 -10.03 19.38
C GLY A 300 16.09 -9.20 18.12
N LEU A 301 16.97 -9.73 17.26
CA LEU A 301 17.24 -9.14 15.96
C LEU A 301 15.99 -9.18 15.05
N ALA A 302 15.28 -10.30 15.02
CA ALA A 302 14.04 -10.47 14.26
C ALA A 302 12.95 -9.47 14.73
N TRP A 303 12.82 -9.23 16.04
CA TRP A 303 11.94 -8.20 16.58
C TRP A 303 12.32 -6.80 16.08
N ARG A 304 13.59 -6.40 16.20
CA ARG A 304 14.07 -5.11 15.71
C ARG A 304 13.79 -4.93 14.22
N MET A 305 13.89 -6.02 13.48
CA MET A 305 13.62 -6.08 12.06
C MET A 305 12.14 -5.94 11.72
N HIS A 306 11.25 -6.62 12.45
CA HIS A 306 9.81 -6.69 12.13
C HIS A 306 8.96 -5.60 12.79
N ARG A 307 9.38 -5.04 13.93
CA ARG A 307 8.57 -4.09 14.73
C ARG A 307 8.00 -2.92 13.94
N GLY A 308 8.76 -2.37 12.99
CA GLY A 308 8.31 -1.24 12.17
C GLY A 308 7.20 -1.64 11.19
N THR A 309 7.38 -2.78 10.53
CA THR A 309 6.37 -3.37 9.64
C THR A 309 5.13 -3.75 10.43
N LEU A 310 5.29 -4.43 11.57
CA LEU A 310 4.17 -4.80 12.45
C LEU A 310 3.37 -3.58 12.91
N ALA A 311 4.04 -2.52 13.37
CA ALA A 311 3.37 -1.30 13.81
C ALA A 311 2.57 -0.64 12.67
N ALA A 312 3.16 -0.54 11.47
CA ALA A 312 2.49 0.07 10.33
C ALA A 312 1.25 -0.72 9.88
N TRP A 313 1.35 -2.05 9.79
CA TRP A 313 0.22 -2.90 9.42
C TRP A 313 -0.86 -2.94 10.50
N THR A 314 -0.48 -3.02 11.77
CA THR A 314 -1.42 -2.97 12.90
C THR A 314 -2.19 -1.65 12.92
N ALA A 315 -1.50 -0.53 12.68
CA ALA A 315 -2.14 0.78 12.59
C ALA A 315 -3.11 0.87 11.39
N GLY A 316 -2.70 0.38 10.21
CA GLY A 316 -3.54 0.40 9.01
C GLY A 316 -4.79 -0.49 9.13
N LEU A 317 -4.62 -1.73 9.59
CA LEU A 317 -5.72 -2.68 9.80
C LEU A 317 -6.63 -2.22 10.96
N GLY A 318 -6.04 -1.65 12.02
CA GLY A 318 -6.78 -1.01 13.12
C GLY A 318 -7.65 0.16 12.64
N LEU A 319 -7.09 1.04 11.80
CA LEU A 319 -7.83 2.16 11.20
C LEU A 319 -8.97 1.66 10.30
N TYR A 320 -8.74 0.61 9.52
CA TYR A 320 -9.82 -0.04 8.77
C TYR A 320 -10.93 -0.55 9.70
N GLY A 321 -10.57 -1.20 10.81
CA GLY A 321 -11.52 -1.59 11.86
C GLY A 321 -12.38 -0.42 12.34
N LEU A 322 -11.76 0.73 12.67
CA LEU A 322 -12.49 1.94 13.05
C LEU A 322 -13.49 2.39 11.97
N LEU A 323 -13.04 2.40 10.71
CA LEU A 323 -13.87 2.82 9.57
C LEU A 323 -15.05 1.87 9.36
N ILE A 324 -14.83 0.56 9.40
CA ILE A 324 -15.90 -0.42 9.22
C ILE A 324 -16.90 -0.38 10.36
N GLY A 325 -16.43 -0.35 11.61
CA GLY A 325 -17.34 -0.29 12.75
C GLY A 325 -18.17 0.99 12.79
N SER A 326 -17.60 2.14 12.37
CA SER A 326 -18.37 3.39 12.25
C SER A 326 -19.34 3.42 11.07
N ALA A 327 -19.04 2.69 9.99
CA ALA A 327 -19.89 2.62 8.80
C ALA A 327 -21.03 1.58 8.91
N ALA A 328 -20.88 0.56 9.75
CA ALA A 328 -21.79 -0.60 9.80
C ALA A 328 -23.27 -0.23 9.93
N LYS A 329 -23.62 0.69 10.86
CA LYS A 329 -25.00 1.17 11.06
C LYS A 329 -25.58 1.91 9.84
N GLY A 330 -24.73 2.55 9.04
CA GLY A 330 -25.15 3.34 7.88
C GLY A 330 -25.45 2.50 6.62
N VAL A 331 -25.04 1.23 6.59
CA VAL A 331 -25.14 0.39 5.39
C VAL A 331 -26.58 0.17 4.94
N GLY A 332 -27.52 0.01 5.88
CA GLY A 332 -28.94 -0.15 5.54
C GLY A 332 -29.52 1.02 4.74
N GLY A 333 -29.12 2.25 5.07
CA GLY A 333 -29.54 3.44 4.34
C GLY A 333 -28.93 3.57 2.95
N GLN A 334 -27.72 3.04 2.72
CA GLN A 334 -27.05 3.08 1.40
C GLN A 334 -27.58 2.04 0.43
N VAL A 335 -28.03 0.89 0.94
CA VAL A 335 -28.60 -0.18 0.11
C VAL A 335 -30.04 0.16 -0.33
N GLY A 336 -30.73 1.05 0.40
CA GLY A 336 -32.13 1.40 0.14
C GLY A 336 -33.03 0.16 0.17
N ASP A 337 -34.11 0.17 -0.60
CA ASP A 337 -35.08 -0.94 -0.73
C ASP A 337 -34.68 -1.99 -1.79
N SER A 338 -33.42 -2.00 -2.23
CA SER A 338 -32.94 -3.00 -3.19
C SER A 338 -32.81 -4.37 -2.53
N GLN A 339 -33.88 -5.17 -2.65
CA GLN A 339 -33.96 -6.55 -2.12
C GLN A 339 -32.76 -7.39 -2.57
N THR A 340 -32.37 -7.27 -3.84
CA THR A 340 -31.26 -8.00 -4.45
C THR A 340 -29.92 -7.72 -3.75
N ILE A 341 -29.62 -6.46 -3.43
CA ILE A 341 -28.34 -6.09 -2.79
C ILE A 341 -28.34 -6.55 -1.33
N ARG A 342 -29.49 -6.43 -0.62
CA ARG A 342 -29.64 -6.95 0.73
C ARG A 342 -29.40 -8.46 0.76
N ASP A 343 -30.02 -9.21 -0.15
CA ASP A 343 -29.87 -10.66 -0.24
C ASP A 343 -28.44 -11.09 -0.54
N ILE A 344 -27.72 -10.36 -1.41
CA ILE A 344 -26.31 -10.63 -1.70
C ILE A 344 -25.46 -10.43 -0.43
N ILE A 345 -25.62 -9.31 0.27
CA ILE A 345 -24.84 -9.02 1.49
C ILE A 345 -25.13 -10.04 2.59
N MET A 346 -26.41 -10.35 2.84
CA MET A 346 -26.83 -11.33 3.83
C MET A 346 -26.27 -12.73 3.52
N ARG A 347 -26.28 -13.15 2.24
CA ARG A 347 -25.70 -14.45 1.84
C ARG A 347 -24.18 -14.50 2.01
N MET A 348 -23.48 -13.41 1.71
CA MET A 348 -22.03 -13.34 1.87
C MET A 348 -21.64 -13.36 3.35
N GLY A 349 -22.30 -12.56 4.19
CA GLY A 349 -21.98 -12.41 5.61
C GLY A 349 -22.60 -13.47 6.53
N GLY A 350 -23.61 -14.21 6.07
CA GLY A 350 -24.16 -15.37 6.80
C GLY A 350 -25.13 -15.03 7.93
N SER A 351 -25.60 -13.78 8.04
CA SER A 351 -26.59 -13.33 9.03
C SER A 351 -27.86 -12.81 8.35
N GLN A 352 -28.98 -12.79 9.08
CA GLN A 352 -30.18 -12.04 8.71
C GLN A 352 -30.05 -10.54 9.00
N SER A 353 -29.08 -10.15 9.83
CA SER A 353 -28.69 -8.76 10.05
C SER A 353 -27.77 -8.29 8.93
N LEU A 354 -28.17 -7.20 8.26
CA LEU A 354 -27.36 -6.56 7.22
C LEU A 354 -26.05 -6.01 7.81
N GLU A 355 -26.12 -5.46 9.02
CA GLU A 355 -24.97 -4.87 9.73
C GLU A 355 -23.95 -5.95 10.11
N GLU A 356 -24.40 -7.06 10.70
CA GLU A 356 -23.52 -8.19 11.05
C GLU A 356 -22.93 -8.85 9.81
N SER A 357 -23.73 -8.97 8.74
CA SER A 357 -23.26 -9.54 7.48
C SER A 357 -22.20 -8.65 6.82
N PHE A 358 -22.40 -7.33 6.89
CA PHE A 358 -21.41 -6.35 6.44
C PHE A 358 -20.11 -6.45 7.26
N ILE A 359 -20.20 -6.54 8.59
CA ILE A 359 -19.03 -6.70 9.47
C ILE A 359 -18.29 -7.99 9.13
N GLY A 360 -18.99 -9.13 9.07
CA GLY A 360 -18.40 -10.43 8.77
C GLY A 360 -17.67 -10.41 7.42
N TYR A 361 -18.33 -9.90 6.38
CA TYR A 361 -17.72 -9.77 5.05
C TYR A 361 -16.52 -8.81 5.04
N ALA A 362 -16.61 -7.68 5.75
CA ALA A 362 -15.52 -6.72 5.88
C ALA A 362 -14.30 -7.32 6.59
N PHE A 363 -14.49 -8.16 7.61
CA PHE A 363 -13.39 -8.87 8.27
C PHE A 363 -12.78 -9.96 7.39
N THR A 364 -13.56 -10.60 6.51
CA THR A 364 -12.99 -11.50 5.49
C THR A 364 -12.10 -10.72 4.51
N MET A 365 -12.55 -9.57 4.02
CA MET A 365 -11.71 -8.69 3.19
C MET A 365 -10.46 -8.21 3.93
N LEU A 366 -10.61 -7.85 5.20
CA LEU A 366 -9.50 -7.45 6.04
C LEU A 366 -8.51 -8.60 6.26
N ALA A 367 -8.99 -9.83 6.37
CA ALA A 367 -8.16 -11.00 6.52
C ALA A 367 -7.31 -11.26 5.26
N ILE A 368 -7.86 -11.07 4.06
CA ILE A 368 -7.08 -11.12 2.82
C ILE A 368 -5.96 -10.06 2.85
N ALA A 369 -6.25 -8.85 3.33
CA ALA A 369 -5.23 -7.82 3.52
C ALA A 369 -4.20 -8.21 4.61
N ALA A 370 -4.61 -8.83 5.71
CA ALA A 370 -3.72 -9.31 6.76
C ALA A 370 -2.84 -10.49 6.30
N ALA A 371 -3.30 -11.30 5.33
CA ALA A 371 -2.49 -12.32 4.69
C ALA A 371 -1.32 -11.71 3.89
N ALA A 372 -1.48 -10.51 3.32
CA ALA A 372 -0.37 -9.78 2.71
C ALA A 372 0.72 -9.41 3.75
N TYR A 373 0.36 -9.10 4.99
CA TYR A 373 1.34 -8.96 6.08
C TYR A 373 2.04 -10.29 6.37
N ALA A 374 1.28 -11.38 6.52
CA ALA A 374 1.81 -12.71 6.82
C ALA A 374 2.83 -13.17 5.75
N ILE A 375 2.51 -12.93 4.48
CA ILE A 375 3.38 -13.14 3.31
C ILE A 375 4.62 -12.24 3.40
N SER A 376 4.45 -10.93 3.62
CA SER A 376 5.56 -9.97 3.70
C SER A 376 6.54 -10.30 4.82
N ALA A 377 6.04 -10.69 5.99
CA ALA A 377 6.83 -11.12 7.13
C ALA A 377 7.58 -12.42 6.85
N SER A 378 6.94 -13.38 6.17
CA SER A 378 7.55 -14.66 5.77
C SER A 378 8.61 -14.50 4.68
N LEU A 379 8.38 -13.62 3.69
CA LEU A 379 9.32 -13.28 2.62
C LEU A 379 10.62 -12.64 3.13
N ARG A 380 10.66 -12.21 4.40
CA ARG A 380 11.90 -11.76 5.05
C ARG A 380 12.98 -12.84 4.96
N LEU A 381 12.61 -14.11 5.15
CA LEU A 381 13.52 -15.25 5.05
C LEU A 381 14.22 -15.27 3.68
N TYR A 382 13.44 -15.16 2.61
CA TYR A 382 13.94 -15.09 1.23
C TYR A 382 14.81 -13.86 0.99
N SER A 383 14.42 -12.70 1.53
CA SER A 383 15.18 -11.45 1.34
C SER A 383 16.54 -11.45 2.03
N GLU A 384 16.65 -12.09 3.20
CA GLU A 384 17.91 -12.18 3.95
C GLU A 384 18.87 -13.20 3.32
N GLU A 385 18.34 -14.30 2.79
CA GLU A 385 19.14 -15.26 2.01
C GLU A 385 19.65 -14.64 0.71
N ASN A 386 18.76 -14.02 -0.10
CA ASN A 386 19.17 -13.37 -1.35
C ASN A 386 20.14 -12.20 -1.17
N ALA A 387 20.15 -11.57 0.01
CA ALA A 387 21.11 -10.52 0.35
C ALA A 387 22.45 -11.06 0.87
N GLN A 388 22.65 -12.39 0.84
CA GLN A 388 23.82 -13.09 1.37
C GLN A 388 24.11 -12.79 2.85
N ARG A 389 23.09 -12.37 3.60
CA ARG A 389 23.20 -12.11 5.05
C ARG A 389 23.02 -13.37 5.89
N LEU A 390 22.40 -14.40 5.32
CA LEU A 390 22.15 -15.66 6.00
C LEU A 390 23.43 -16.50 6.20
N GLU A 391 24.32 -16.54 5.20
CA GLU A 391 25.50 -17.42 5.23
C GLU A 391 26.42 -17.10 6.43
N PRO A 392 26.79 -15.83 6.70
CA PRO A 392 27.63 -15.51 7.86
C PRO A 392 26.97 -15.85 9.19
N VAL A 393 25.65 -15.73 9.29
CA VAL A 393 24.89 -16.07 10.50
C VAL A 393 24.91 -17.57 10.76
N THR A 394 24.71 -18.38 9.72
CA THR A 394 24.67 -19.83 9.82
C THR A 394 26.05 -20.49 9.87
N ALA A 395 27.11 -19.77 9.48
CA ALA A 395 28.49 -20.17 9.71
C ALA A 395 28.90 -20.04 11.20
N GLY A 396 28.18 -19.22 11.98
CA GLY A 396 28.31 -19.13 13.43
C GLY A 396 27.56 -20.24 14.17
N SER A 397 27.27 -20.02 15.46
CA SER A 397 26.58 -20.99 16.33
C SER A 397 25.05 -21.06 16.14
N VAL A 398 24.49 -20.35 15.16
CA VAL A 398 23.04 -20.28 14.96
C VAL A 398 22.57 -21.33 13.96
N GLY A 399 21.82 -22.31 14.43
CA GLY A 399 21.19 -23.31 13.56
C GLY A 399 20.13 -22.71 12.63
N ARG A 400 20.02 -23.24 11.41
CA ARG A 400 19.07 -22.79 10.37
C ARG A 400 17.61 -22.79 10.83
N VAL A 401 17.18 -23.83 11.55
CA VAL A 401 15.81 -23.94 12.09
C VAL A 401 15.54 -22.84 13.11
N HIS A 402 16.47 -22.62 14.05
CA HIS A 402 16.33 -21.60 15.07
C HIS A 402 16.25 -20.18 14.45
N TRP A 403 17.06 -19.91 13.42
CA TRP A 403 16.97 -18.68 12.65
C TRP A 403 15.61 -18.53 11.93
N ALA A 404 15.16 -19.57 11.22
CA ALA A 404 13.89 -19.52 10.49
C ALA A 404 12.69 -19.31 11.44
N SER A 405 12.66 -20.03 12.57
CA SER A 405 11.64 -19.89 13.61
C SER A 405 11.54 -18.46 14.16
N SER A 406 12.67 -17.75 14.25
CA SER A 406 12.69 -16.35 14.71
C SER A 406 11.88 -15.40 13.83
N HIS A 407 11.78 -15.69 12.51
CA HIS A 407 10.97 -14.89 11.59
C HIS A 407 9.54 -15.42 11.44
N ILE A 408 9.35 -16.75 11.42
CA ILE A 408 8.03 -17.38 11.31
C ILE A 408 7.13 -16.96 12.47
N LEU A 409 7.68 -16.82 13.69
CA LEU A 409 6.95 -16.32 14.85
C LEU A 409 6.24 -14.99 14.57
N PHE A 410 6.92 -14.03 13.92
CA PHE A 410 6.32 -12.73 13.59
C PHE A 410 5.35 -12.78 12.42
N ALA A 411 5.50 -13.75 11.52
CA ALA A 411 4.53 -14.00 10.45
C ALA A 411 3.21 -14.58 10.97
N LEU A 412 3.22 -15.27 12.11
CA LEU A 412 2.02 -15.83 12.76
C LEU A 412 1.42 -14.89 13.81
N LEU A 413 2.24 -14.34 14.71
CA LEU A 413 1.77 -13.45 15.76
C LEU A 413 1.39 -12.06 15.23
N GLY A 414 2.06 -11.58 14.18
CA GLY A 414 1.82 -10.24 13.67
C GLY A 414 0.41 -10.02 13.11
N PRO A 415 -0.12 -10.89 12.22
CA PRO A 415 -1.52 -10.79 11.81
C PRO A 415 -2.49 -10.98 12.99
N ALA A 416 -2.17 -11.83 13.96
CA ALA A 416 -3.01 -12.02 15.15
C ALA A 416 -3.18 -10.72 15.95
N VAL A 417 -2.06 -10.03 16.23
CA VAL A 417 -2.09 -8.72 16.90
C VAL A 417 -2.88 -7.72 16.07
N ALA A 418 -2.65 -7.66 14.75
CA ALA A 418 -3.33 -6.69 13.90
C ALA A 418 -4.85 -6.93 13.80
N MET A 419 -5.29 -8.19 13.69
CA MET A 419 -6.70 -8.55 13.64
C MET A 419 -7.40 -8.30 14.99
N VAL A 420 -6.73 -8.53 16.12
CA VAL A 420 -7.27 -8.16 17.44
C VAL A 420 -7.48 -6.65 17.54
N VAL A 421 -6.47 -5.86 17.15
CA VAL A 421 -6.59 -4.39 17.18
C VAL A 421 -7.70 -3.90 16.28
N ALA A 422 -7.84 -4.46 15.08
CA ALA A 422 -8.93 -4.14 14.16
C ALA A 422 -10.31 -4.54 14.70
N GLY A 423 -10.43 -5.75 15.28
CA GLY A 423 -11.65 -6.25 15.90
C GLY A 423 -12.10 -5.38 17.08
N VAL A 424 -11.16 -5.02 17.96
CA VAL A 424 -11.45 -4.13 19.10
C VAL A 424 -11.85 -2.75 18.61
N ALA A 425 -11.13 -2.18 17.65
CA ALA A 425 -11.45 -0.88 17.07
C ALA A 425 -12.87 -0.86 16.46
N ALA A 426 -13.20 -1.87 15.64
CA ALA A 426 -14.51 -1.98 15.01
C ALA A 426 -15.62 -2.24 16.04
N GLY A 427 -15.40 -3.13 17.00
CA GLY A 427 -16.39 -3.47 18.03
C GLY A 427 -16.71 -2.29 18.95
N LEU A 428 -15.72 -1.46 19.28
CA LEU A 428 -15.93 -0.23 20.05
C LEU A 428 -16.74 0.80 19.27
N THR A 429 -16.42 1.05 17.99
CA THR A 429 -17.13 2.07 17.20
C THR A 429 -18.54 1.61 16.80
N TYR A 430 -18.70 0.35 16.40
CA TYR A 430 -19.99 -0.23 16.08
C TYR A 430 -20.89 -0.30 17.33
N GLY A 431 -20.38 -0.85 18.43
CA GLY A 431 -21.09 -0.92 19.70
C GLY A 431 -21.52 0.44 20.23
N ALA A 432 -20.67 1.48 20.09
CA ALA A 432 -21.03 2.84 20.44
C ALA A 432 -22.14 3.40 19.53
N SER A 433 -22.14 3.05 18.25
CA SER A 433 -23.15 3.54 17.28
C SER A 433 -24.54 2.95 17.52
N ILE A 434 -24.64 1.73 18.05
CA ILE A 434 -25.90 1.04 18.37
C ILE A 434 -26.28 1.13 19.86
N GLY A 435 -25.39 1.66 20.71
CA GLY A 435 -25.62 1.79 22.15
C GLY A 435 -25.37 0.51 22.96
N ASP A 436 -24.76 -0.53 22.37
CA ASP A 436 -24.42 -1.80 23.04
C ASP A 436 -22.97 -2.23 22.73
N VAL A 437 -22.01 -1.65 23.45
CA VAL A 437 -20.60 -2.04 23.35
C VAL A 437 -20.34 -3.41 23.96
N ARG A 438 -21.10 -3.81 24.99
CA ARG A 438 -20.83 -5.04 25.75
C ARG A 438 -21.19 -6.28 24.95
N GLY A 439 -22.28 -6.23 24.18
CA GLY A 439 -22.66 -7.27 23.23
C GLY A 439 -21.80 -7.25 21.96
N ALA A 440 -21.66 -6.09 21.33
CA ALA A 440 -21.01 -6.00 20.02
C ALA A 440 -19.49 -6.30 20.04
N LEU A 441 -18.77 -5.89 21.08
CA LEU A 441 -17.31 -6.03 21.12
C LEU A 441 -16.81 -7.49 21.01
N PRO A 442 -17.27 -8.46 21.83
CA PRO A 442 -16.83 -9.84 21.71
C PRO A 442 -17.21 -10.47 20.36
N ASP A 443 -18.38 -10.13 19.82
CA ASP A 443 -18.87 -10.64 18.54
C ASP A 443 -17.99 -10.19 17.37
N VAL A 444 -17.67 -8.90 17.32
CA VAL A 444 -16.80 -8.33 16.27
C VAL A 444 -15.36 -8.80 16.41
N VAL A 445 -14.84 -8.93 17.64
CA VAL A 445 -13.51 -9.52 17.87
C VAL A 445 -13.49 -11.00 17.47
N GLY A 446 -14.57 -11.75 17.74
CA GLY A 446 -14.74 -13.12 17.28
C GLY A 446 -14.71 -13.24 15.76
N ALA A 447 -15.42 -12.35 15.07
CA ALA A 447 -15.41 -12.25 13.61
C ALA A 447 -14.02 -11.95 13.03
N ALA A 448 -13.20 -11.17 13.74
CA ALA A 448 -11.81 -10.92 13.35
C ALA A 448 -10.89 -12.14 13.57
N LEU A 449 -11.00 -12.78 14.73
CA LEU A 449 -10.12 -13.88 15.15
C LEU A 449 -10.38 -15.17 14.36
N VAL A 450 -11.63 -15.42 13.97
CA VAL A 450 -12.01 -16.64 13.24
C VAL A 450 -11.31 -16.74 11.86
N GLN A 451 -10.82 -15.62 11.34
CA GLN A 451 -10.11 -15.53 10.06
C GLN A 451 -8.62 -15.91 10.13
N LEU A 452 -8.03 -15.99 11.33
CA LEU A 452 -6.60 -16.24 11.52
C LEU A 452 -6.06 -17.53 10.87
N PRO A 453 -6.76 -18.68 10.94
CA PRO A 453 -6.29 -19.90 10.29
C PRO A 453 -6.09 -19.73 8.78
N ALA A 454 -7.00 -19.03 8.10
CA ALA A 454 -6.89 -18.73 6.67
C ALA A 454 -5.69 -17.82 6.37
N ILE A 455 -5.45 -16.81 7.21
CA ILE A 455 -4.29 -15.92 7.11
C ILE A 455 -2.98 -16.68 7.26
N TRP A 456 -2.89 -17.56 8.26
CA TRP A 456 -1.67 -18.32 8.55
C TRP A 456 -1.33 -19.34 7.46
N MET A 457 -2.33 -19.87 6.75
CA MET A 457 -2.10 -20.76 5.63
C MET A 457 -1.19 -20.12 4.57
N LEU A 458 -1.34 -18.82 4.28
CA LEU A 458 -0.48 -18.11 3.32
C LEU A 458 0.96 -17.92 3.85
N ALA A 459 1.15 -17.76 5.17
CA ALA A 459 2.48 -17.83 5.76
C ALA A 459 3.09 -19.24 5.58
N GLY A 460 2.30 -20.28 5.81
CA GLY A 460 2.70 -21.67 5.55
C GLY A 460 3.11 -21.92 4.09
N VAL A 461 2.31 -21.46 3.13
CA VAL A 461 2.64 -21.54 1.69
C VAL A 461 3.94 -20.79 1.38
N THR A 462 4.14 -19.60 1.95
CA THR A 462 5.38 -18.83 1.76
C THR A 462 6.59 -19.59 2.30
N VAL A 463 6.49 -20.17 3.50
CA VAL A 463 7.55 -20.96 4.14
C VAL A 463 7.85 -22.24 3.35
N LEU A 464 6.83 -22.91 2.82
CA LEU A 464 6.99 -24.06 1.94
C LEU A 464 7.77 -23.69 0.67
N LEU A 465 7.36 -22.63 -0.03
CA LEU A 465 8.03 -22.18 -1.26
C LEU A 465 9.47 -21.76 -0.99
N PHE A 466 9.72 -21.04 0.10
CA PHE A 466 11.06 -20.66 0.55
C PHE A 466 11.94 -21.90 0.85
N GLY A 467 11.35 -22.90 1.51
CA GLY A 467 12.04 -24.11 1.90
C GLY A 467 12.39 -25.03 0.73
N VAL A 468 11.47 -25.21 -0.20
CA VAL A 468 11.59 -26.21 -1.29
C VAL A 468 12.15 -25.60 -2.57
N ILE A 469 11.62 -24.45 -3.01
CA ILE A 469 11.99 -23.83 -4.30
C ILE A 469 12.17 -22.31 -4.13
N PRO A 470 13.23 -21.86 -3.43
CA PRO A 470 13.40 -20.46 -3.03
C PRO A 470 13.29 -19.43 -4.18
N ARG A 471 13.63 -19.79 -5.43
CA ARG A 471 13.52 -18.88 -6.61
C ARG A 471 12.09 -18.41 -6.85
N PHE A 472 11.11 -19.22 -6.49
CA PHE A 472 9.70 -18.94 -6.71
C PHE A 472 9.00 -18.45 -5.45
N THR A 473 9.70 -18.20 -4.34
CA THR A 473 9.07 -17.65 -3.12
C THR A 473 8.22 -16.41 -3.41
N PRO A 474 8.65 -15.44 -4.26
CA PRO A 474 7.82 -14.28 -4.59
C PRO A 474 6.50 -14.60 -5.31
N VAL A 475 6.34 -15.79 -5.90
CA VAL A 475 5.10 -16.23 -6.59
C VAL A 475 3.93 -16.33 -5.62
N VAL A 476 4.18 -16.39 -4.31
CA VAL A 476 3.11 -16.41 -3.29
C VAL A 476 2.19 -15.18 -3.36
N TRP A 477 2.66 -14.04 -3.89
CA TRP A 477 1.78 -12.90 -4.17
C TRP A 477 0.74 -13.21 -5.23
N GLY A 478 1.11 -13.99 -6.26
CA GLY A 478 0.17 -14.51 -7.25
C GLY A 478 -0.84 -15.48 -6.64
N VAL A 479 -0.43 -16.28 -5.64
CA VAL A 479 -1.34 -17.16 -4.89
C VAL A 479 -2.37 -16.34 -4.10
N LEU A 480 -1.95 -15.27 -3.41
CA LEU A 480 -2.88 -14.37 -2.73
C LEU A 480 -3.90 -13.75 -3.69
N VAL A 481 -3.42 -13.26 -4.86
CA VAL A 481 -4.30 -12.69 -5.89
C VAL A 481 -5.26 -13.74 -6.43
N ALA A 482 -4.79 -14.96 -6.68
CA ALA A 482 -5.64 -16.06 -7.13
C ALA A 482 -6.74 -16.38 -6.10
N PHE A 483 -6.41 -16.47 -4.82
CA PHE A 483 -7.40 -16.69 -3.76
C PHE A 483 -8.40 -15.55 -3.66
N LEU A 484 -7.95 -14.29 -3.73
CA LEU A 484 -8.86 -13.14 -3.76
C LEU A 484 -9.82 -13.22 -4.96
N LEU A 485 -9.33 -13.58 -6.15
CA LEU A 485 -10.17 -13.70 -7.35
C LEU A 485 -11.16 -14.86 -7.25
N ILE A 486 -10.72 -16.01 -6.73
CA ILE A 486 -11.61 -17.17 -6.48
C ILE A 486 -12.67 -16.80 -5.46
N PHE A 487 -12.30 -16.11 -4.38
CA PHE A 487 -13.24 -15.65 -3.36
C PHE A 487 -14.27 -14.67 -3.93
N MET A 488 -13.83 -13.68 -4.71
CA MET A 488 -14.71 -12.61 -5.23
C MET A 488 -15.63 -13.07 -6.37
N ILE A 489 -15.10 -13.90 -7.27
CA ILE A 489 -15.73 -14.16 -8.57
C ILE A 489 -16.02 -15.65 -8.77
N GLY A 490 -15.42 -16.55 -7.98
CA GLY A 490 -15.41 -17.97 -8.29
C GLY A 490 -16.80 -18.61 -8.37
N SER A 491 -17.72 -18.20 -7.50
CA SER A 491 -19.12 -18.65 -7.54
C SER A 491 -19.90 -18.05 -8.72
N ILE A 492 -19.58 -16.82 -9.12
CA ILE A 492 -20.20 -16.11 -10.25
C ILE A 492 -19.72 -16.70 -11.59
N ALA A 493 -18.44 -17.03 -11.68
CA ALA A 493 -17.83 -17.67 -12.85
C ALA A 493 -18.13 -19.19 -12.96
N GLN A 494 -18.93 -19.74 -12.03
CA GLN A 494 -19.29 -21.15 -11.97
C GLN A 494 -18.06 -22.10 -12.01
N PHE A 495 -16.99 -21.77 -11.29
CA PHE A 495 -15.83 -22.67 -11.23
C PHE A 495 -16.18 -24.00 -10.56
N PRO A 496 -15.47 -25.10 -10.91
CA PRO A 496 -15.64 -26.38 -10.25
C PRO A 496 -15.43 -26.25 -8.74
N GLN A 497 -16.24 -26.98 -7.94
CA GLN A 497 -16.18 -26.92 -6.48
C GLN A 497 -14.76 -27.17 -5.93
N ALA A 498 -14.01 -28.09 -6.56
CA ALA A 498 -12.63 -28.38 -6.19
C ALA A 498 -11.70 -27.14 -6.27
N VAL A 499 -11.98 -26.18 -7.16
CA VAL A 499 -11.23 -24.92 -7.26
C VAL A 499 -11.67 -23.93 -6.18
N LEU A 500 -12.98 -23.87 -5.90
CA LEU A 500 -13.52 -23.03 -4.83
C LEU A 500 -13.00 -23.48 -3.46
N ASP A 501 -12.90 -24.79 -3.23
CA ASP A 501 -12.43 -25.36 -1.97
C ASP A 501 -10.93 -25.12 -1.70
N LEU A 502 -10.15 -24.69 -2.69
CA LEU A 502 -8.73 -24.32 -2.48
C LEU A 502 -8.57 -22.98 -1.76
N GLU A 503 -9.58 -22.13 -1.83
CA GLU A 503 -9.56 -20.78 -1.30
C GLU A 503 -9.87 -20.82 0.21
N PRO A 504 -8.95 -20.36 1.09
CA PRO A 504 -9.06 -20.64 2.53
C PRO A 504 -10.06 -19.76 3.30
N PHE A 505 -10.40 -18.57 2.79
CA PHE A 505 -11.24 -17.60 3.47
C PHE A 505 -12.72 -17.96 3.42
N SER A 506 -13.19 -18.69 2.40
CA SER A 506 -14.57 -19.20 2.32
C SER A 506 -14.89 -20.27 3.35
N HIS A 507 -13.88 -20.98 3.85
CA HIS A 507 -14.02 -22.02 4.89
C HIS A 507 -14.16 -21.46 6.30
N ALA A 508 -13.81 -20.19 6.53
CA ALA A 508 -13.91 -19.58 7.84
C ALA A 508 -15.40 -19.44 8.26
N PRO A 509 -15.78 -19.82 9.50
CA PRO A 509 -17.13 -19.57 10.01
C PRO A 509 -17.56 -18.11 9.88
N LYS A 510 -18.80 -17.91 9.44
CA LYS A 510 -19.37 -16.59 9.16
C LYS A 510 -19.87 -15.90 10.44
N LEU A 511 -18.96 -15.44 11.29
CA LEU A 511 -19.29 -14.66 12.50
C LEU A 511 -19.40 -13.15 12.18
N PRO A 512 -20.19 -12.35 12.93
CA PRO A 512 -20.87 -12.70 14.19
C PRO A 512 -22.26 -13.35 14.09
N GLY A 513 -22.95 -13.30 12.94
CA GLY A 513 -24.34 -13.76 12.86
C GLY A 513 -24.58 -15.18 12.34
N GLY A 514 -23.53 -15.91 11.95
CA GLY A 514 -23.60 -17.32 11.54
C GLY A 514 -23.19 -18.30 12.65
N GLN A 515 -23.33 -19.60 12.38
CA GLN A 515 -22.98 -20.64 13.34
C GLN A 515 -21.47 -20.90 13.37
N PHE A 516 -20.92 -21.04 14.58
CA PHE A 516 -19.53 -21.44 14.76
C PHE A 516 -19.34 -22.93 14.44
N ALA A 517 -18.39 -23.23 13.56
CA ALA A 517 -17.96 -24.60 13.25
C ALA A 517 -16.45 -24.72 13.47
N ALA A 518 -16.04 -25.64 14.35
CA ALA A 518 -14.63 -25.86 14.66
C ALA A 518 -13.88 -26.64 13.56
N THR A 519 -14.59 -27.47 12.79
CA THR A 519 -13.98 -28.38 11.81
C THR A 519 -13.12 -27.68 10.75
N PRO A 520 -13.59 -26.61 10.07
CA PRO A 520 -12.77 -25.93 9.06
C PRO A 520 -11.52 -25.27 9.66
N ILE A 521 -11.66 -24.70 10.88
CA ILE A 521 -10.55 -24.09 11.61
C ILE A 521 -9.44 -25.11 11.88
N VAL A 522 -9.80 -26.29 12.40
CA VAL A 522 -8.84 -27.35 12.70
C VAL A 522 -8.10 -27.80 11.43
N TRP A 523 -8.81 -27.99 10.32
CA TRP A 523 -8.18 -28.37 9.04
C TRP A 523 -7.21 -27.31 8.52
N LEU A 524 -7.59 -26.03 8.54
CA LEU A 524 -6.71 -24.94 8.12
C LEU A 524 -5.43 -24.87 8.99
N LEU A 525 -5.56 -25.08 10.30
CA LEU A 525 -4.41 -25.12 11.21
C LEU A 525 -3.50 -26.33 10.95
N LEU A 526 -4.07 -27.51 10.72
CA LEU A 526 -3.31 -28.73 10.39
C LEU A 526 -2.56 -28.59 9.07
N ILE A 527 -3.21 -28.07 8.02
CA ILE A 527 -2.59 -27.80 6.72
C ILE A 527 -1.46 -26.79 6.89
N THR A 528 -1.70 -25.69 7.61
CA THR A 528 -0.67 -24.67 7.89
C THR A 528 0.54 -25.27 8.60
N ALA A 529 0.31 -26.07 9.65
CA ALA A 529 1.38 -26.72 10.39
C ALA A 529 2.20 -27.66 9.48
N ALA A 530 1.53 -28.46 8.64
CA ALA A 530 2.19 -29.33 7.67
C ALA A 530 3.05 -28.54 6.68
N LEU A 531 2.52 -27.45 6.10
CA LEU A 531 3.26 -26.59 5.17
C LEU A 531 4.52 -25.98 5.82
N ILE A 532 4.41 -25.49 7.05
CA ILE A 532 5.55 -24.93 7.81
C ILE A 532 6.59 -26.01 8.11
N VAL A 533 6.18 -27.19 8.58
CA VAL A 533 7.09 -28.30 8.90
C VAL A 533 7.83 -28.77 7.66
N VAL A 534 7.14 -28.97 6.54
CA VAL A 534 7.77 -29.37 5.26
C VAL A 534 8.71 -28.27 4.76
N GLY A 535 8.31 -27.00 4.81
CA GLY A 535 9.17 -25.88 4.40
C GLY A 535 10.44 -25.77 5.25
N VAL A 536 10.34 -25.84 6.57
CA VAL A 536 11.49 -25.74 7.48
C VAL A 536 12.41 -26.96 7.36
N THR A 537 11.86 -28.17 7.20
CA THR A 537 12.66 -29.38 6.99
C THR A 537 13.38 -29.38 5.65
N ALA A 538 12.75 -28.91 4.58
CA ALA A 538 13.39 -28.72 3.28
C ALA A 538 14.50 -27.65 3.36
N PHE A 539 14.25 -26.52 4.01
CA PHE A 539 15.26 -25.47 4.24
C PHE A 539 16.48 -25.97 5.01
N ARG A 540 16.27 -26.83 6.01
CA ARG A 540 17.37 -27.43 6.78
C ARG A 540 18.28 -28.30 5.90
N ARG A 541 17.75 -28.97 4.88
CA ARG A 541 18.47 -29.95 4.05
C ARG A 541 19.06 -29.36 2.77
N ARG A 542 18.47 -28.31 2.20
CA ARG A 542 18.96 -27.70 0.94
C ARG A 542 20.20 -26.84 1.15
N ASP A 543 20.97 -26.62 0.10
CA ASP A 543 22.05 -25.63 0.12
C ASP A 543 21.52 -24.20 0.14
N LEU A 544 22.35 -23.29 0.67
CA LEU A 544 22.11 -21.85 0.61
C LEU A 544 22.48 -21.32 -0.79
N ARG A 545 22.01 -20.12 -1.11
CA ARG A 545 22.09 -19.54 -2.45
C ARG A 545 23.25 -18.59 -2.67
#